data_AF-V9W8X3-F1
#
_entry.id   AF-V9W8X3-F1
#
_cell.length_a   1.000
_cell.length_b   1.000
_cell.length_c   1.000
_cell.angle_alpha   90.00
_cell.angle_beta   90.00
_cell.angle_gamma   90.00
#
_symmetry.space_group_name_H-M   'P 1'
#
loop_
_entity.id
_entity.type
_entity.pdbx_description
1 polymer ?
#
loop_
_entity_poly.entity_id
_entity_poly.type
_entity_poly.pdbx_seq_one_letter_code
_entity_poly.pdbx_strand_id
1 'polypeptide(L)' 'MEEGDGETNYAYYALHELHILPHELVKMSRFEKAAIYKMIDMRVKEEKKLRDKMKE' A
#
# COMPACT_ATOMS: atom_id res chain seq x y z
N MET A 1 -14.40 -4.26 -10.42
CA MET A 1 -13.15 -4.00 -9.70
C MET A 1 -12.26 -3.37 -10.74
N GLU A 2 -12.20 -2.04 -10.78
CA GLU A 2 -11.40 -1.35 -11.77
C GLU A 2 -9.93 -1.72 -11.56
N GLU A 3 -9.37 -2.30 -12.62
CA GLU A 3 -7.99 -2.77 -12.75
C GLU A 3 -7.04 -1.56 -12.82
N GLY A 4 -7.05 -0.74 -11.76
CA GLY A 4 -5.92 0.15 -11.49
C GLY A 4 -4.73 -0.75 -11.20
N ASP A 5 -3.73 -0.70 -12.07
CA ASP A 5 -2.42 -1.35 -11.91
C ASP A 5 -2.04 -1.42 -10.43
N GLY A 6 -1.63 -2.59 -9.93
CA GLY A 6 -1.35 -2.78 -8.50
C GLY A 6 -0.45 -1.68 -7.92
N GLU A 7 0.46 -1.14 -8.73
CA GLU A 7 1.31 0.02 -8.41
C GLU A 7 0.54 1.31 -8.15
N THR A 8 -0.55 1.60 -8.86
CA THR A 8 -1.40 2.79 -8.62
C THR A 8 -2.07 2.72 -7.25
N ASN A 9 -2.52 1.53 -6.84
CA ASN A 9 -3.11 1.33 -5.51
C ASN A 9 -2.06 1.48 -4.41
N TYR A 10 -0.84 0.97 -4.62
CA TYR A 10 0.26 1.17 -3.67
C TYR A 10 0.70 2.64 -3.58
N ALA A 11 0.78 3.35 -4.71
CA ALA A 11 1.12 4.77 -4.74
C ALA A 11 0.06 5.64 -4.05
N TYR A 12 -1.23 5.32 -4.26
CA TYR A 12 -2.34 5.98 -3.57
C TYR A 12 -2.27 5.75 -2.05
N TYR A 13 -2.08 4.51 -1.61
CA TYR A 13 -1.97 4.18 -0.19
C TYR A 13 -0.73 4.81 0.46
N ALA A 14 0.40 4.84 -0.25
CA ALA A 14 1.62 5.48 0.25
C ALA A 14 1.43 7.00 0.43
N LEU A 15 0.71 7.66 -0.48
CA LEU A 15 0.41 9.09 -0.35
C LEU A 15 -0.62 9.37 0.75
N HIS A 16 -1.71 8.61 0.80
CA HIS A 16 -2.83 8.88 1.70
C HIS A 16 -2.55 8.44 3.15
N GLU A 17 -1.93 7.27 3.35
CA GLU A 17 -1.74 6.68 4.68
C GLU A 17 -0.31 6.90 5.22
N LEU A 18 0.71 6.91 4.35
CA LEU A 18 2.10 7.10 4.75
C LEU A 18 2.60 8.53 4.52
N HIS A 19 1.79 9.39 3.88
CA HIS A 19 2.15 10.76 3.51
C HIS A 19 3.43 10.86 2.66
N ILE A 20 3.76 9.80 1.92
CA ILE A 20 4.92 9.75 1.02
C ILE A 20 4.49 10.28 -0.34
N LEU A 21 5.15 11.35 -0.82
CA LEU A 21 4.84 11.88 -2.14
C LEU A 21 5.24 10.86 -3.22
N PRO A 22 4.44 10.68 -4.30
CA PRO A 22 4.77 9.75 -5.38
C PRO A 22 6.16 9.98 -5.98
N HIS A 23 6.59 11.25 -6.07
CA HIS A 23 7.92 11.60 -6.57
C HIS A 23 9.07 11.16 -5.62
N GLU A 24 8.82 11.04 -4.31
CA GLU A 24 9.79 10.54 -3.34
C GLU A 24 9.86 9.03 -3.43
N LEU A 25 8.69 8.38 -3.52
CA LEU A 25 8.61 6.95 -3.74
C LEU A 25 9.38 6.55 -4.99
N VAL A 26 9.24 7.28 -6.11
CA VAL A 26 9.98 6.99 -7.36
C VAL A 26 11.49 7.18 -7.21
N LYS A 27 11.95 8.13 -6.39
CA LYS A 27 13.38 8.39 -6.14
C LYS A 27 14.04 7.36 -5.21
N MET A 28 13.26 6.63 -4.42
CA MET A 28 13.78 5.60 -3.50
C MET A 28 14.47 4.44 -4.23
N SER A 29 15.43 3.82 -3.54
CA SER A 29 16.09 2.61 -4.02
C SER A 29 15.10 1.45 -4.15
N ARG A 30 15.42 0.47 -5.01
CA ARG A 30 14.56 -0.70 -5.25
C ARG A 30 14.27 -1.48 -3.96
N PHE A 31 15.22 -1.53 -3.03
CA PHE A 31 15.05 -2.18 -1.73
C PHE A 31 14.06 -1.43 -0.84
N GLU A 32 14.14 -0.12 -0.79
CA GLU A 32 13.24 0.73 0.01
C GLU A 32 11.81 0.66 -0.53
N LYS A 33 11.63 0.74 -1.85
CA LYS A 33 10.33 0.53 -2.50
C LYS A 33 9.73 -0.83 -2.15
N ALA A 34 10.53 -1.89 -2.23
CA ALA A 34 10.08 -3.24 -1.89
C ALA A 34 9.67 -3.38 -0.42
N ALA A 35 10.40 -2.72 0.49
CA ALA A 35 10.05 -2.69 1.92
C ALA A 35 8.70 -1.97 2.13
N ILE A 36 8.50 -0.81 1.52
CA ILE A 36 7.24 -0.05 1.59
C ILE A 36 6.07 -0.87 1.05
N TYR A 37 6.20 -1.46 -0.13
CA TYR A 37 5.15 -2.30 -0.71
C TYR A 37 4.79 -3.49 0.18
N LYS A 38 5.80 -4.13 0.81
CA LYS A 38 5.56 -5.23 1.74
C LYS A 38 4.86 -4.80 3.03
N MET A 39 5.16 -3.60 3.54
CA MET A 39 4.46 -3.03 4.70
C MET A 39 3.01 -2.71 4.36
N ILE A 40 2.74 -2.15 3.16
CA ILE A 40 1.38 -1.87 2.69
C ILE A 40 0.59 -3.18 2.54
N ASP A 41 1.16 -4.20 1.89
CA ASP A 41 0.51 -5.52 1.74
C ASP A 41 0.18 -6.16 3.10
N MET A 42 1.08 -6.08 4.08
CA MET A 42 0.83 -6.58 5.44
C MET A 42 -0.35 -5.86 6.09
N ARG A 43 -0.40 -4.52 5.99
CA ARG A 43 -1.45 -3.70 6.56
C ARG A 43 -2.81 -3.99 5.93
N VAL A 44 -2.89 -4.03 4.59
CA VAL A 44 -4.12 -4.37 3.85
C VAL A 44 -4.63 -5.77 4.23
N LYS A 45 -3.73 -6.74 4.43
CA LYS A 45 -4.09 -8.09 4.89
C LYS A 45 -4.67 -8.08 6.31
N GLU A 46 -4.09 -7.31 7.22
CA GLU A 46 -4.61 -7.16 8.58
C GLU A 46 -5.97 -6.47 8.60
N GLU A 47 -6.13 -5.38 7.85
CA GLU A 47 -7.41 -4.67 7.73
C GLU A 47 -8.50 -5.56 7.14
N LYS A 48 -8.17 -6.36 6.12
CA LYS A 48 -9.09 -7.35 5.56
C LYS A 48 -9.53 -8.37 6.61
N LYS A 49 -8.59 -8.90 7.42
CA LYS A 49 -8.90 -9.85 8.50
C LYS A 49 -9.78 -9.23 9.58
N LEU A 50 -9.51 -7.98 9.98
CA LEU A 50 -10.32 -7.27 10.96
C LEU A 50 -11.73 -7.01 10.44
N ARG A 51 -11.86 -6.59 9.18
CA ARG A 51 -13.16 -6.37 8.52
C ARG A 51 -13.97 -7.67 8.40
N ASP A 52 -13.32 -8.79 8.16
CA ASP A 52 -13.99 -10.10 8.12
C ASP A 52 -14.50 -10.48 9.51
N LYS A 53 -13.66 -10.32 10.55
CA LYS A 53 -14.04 -10.56 11.95
C LYS A 53 -15.14 -9.65 12.48
N MET A 54 -15.26 -8.41 11.98
CA MET A 54 -16.32 -7.48 12.37
C MET A 54 -17.66 -7.73 11.68
N LYS A 55 -17.70 -8.62 10.69
CA LYS A 55 -18.93 -8.99 9.96
C LYS A 55 -19.59 -10.27 10.48
N GLU A 56 -18.94 -10.97 11.41
CA GLU A 56 -19.46 -12.15 12.12
C GLU A 56 -20.11 -11.73 13.45
#